data_AF-A0A179G0D1-F1
#
_entry.id   AF-A0A179G0D1-F1
#
_cell.length_a   1.000
_cell.length_b   1.000
_cell.length_c   1.000
_cell.angle_alpha   90.00
_cell.angle_beta   90.00
_cell.angle_gamma   90.00
#
_symmetry.space_group_name_H-M   'P 1'
#
loop_
_entity.id
_entity.type
_entity.pdbx_description
1 polymer ?
#
loop_
_entity_poly.entity_id
_entity_poly.type
_entity_poly.pdbx_seq_one_letter_code
_entity_poly.pdbx_strand_id
1 'polypeptide(L)'
;MAIFNVPEPNNLHPRWLLNLDKWSLSSYRDVEDEVKKQGYGIVSYTWGRVAVPGKAAPNPPKGLQWDVPLVKSFTLEEAKAVMKTMGKTYVWWDWMCVPQGDKSKMSPELRRIQAEELQKQMNIYKGAQKSIVWVHDTKWDGRSDLESFLKGRLHPEKGLPAYLNEIVKVLKACQEHEPWLTSGWTLQEGVLLSETLLLDHEGKTLRDDRFIHHDGQACVIDLTSTVTRLAIGIATAFIRHSDGDPGDDQTEIGRLVKFILNEDKNYPFTAGILATILKTGLVAYTKHSPLYILAGKQSRKFTVPADQCWALLGALELEAVDVSYDLELKLIKERFFKALLERYQWTLFLIPAPPPQLGKQSWSEVIVDGYFLPLGIFFDVNFVDNLPLLSWSSNVLAIGSSTTAPFPVFSLNESVYARRYEQQQTGEVFVVGVSVAVPSPKAKYLQVADLESRNNIPGKRCILITDLRNKKGFFGGLVDIWADETSISTETFDEIALSLPEKAERVI
;
A
#
# COMPACT_ATOMS: atom_id res chain seq x y z
N MET A 1 16.04 44.62 8.58
CA MET A 1 15.92 43.17 8.38
C MET A 1 15.95 42.91 6.89
N ALA A 2 16.86 42.08 6.39
CA ALA A 2 16.87 41.72 4.98
C ALA A 2 15.54 40.99 4.67
N ILE A 3 14.84 41.43 3.62
CA ILE A 3 13.59 40.81 3.19
C ILE A 3 13.94 39.40 2.71
N PHE A 4 13.35 38.41 3.36
CA PHE A 4 13.48 37.00 2.99
C PHE A 4 12.85 36.80 1.62
N ASN A 5 13.67 36.50 0.61
CA ASN A 5 13.18 36.20 -0.72
C ASN A 5 12.89 34.70 -0.82
N VAL A 6 11.67 34.29 -0.47
CA VAL A 6 11.18 32.95 -0.80
C VAL A 6 11.18 32.86 -2.33
N PRO A 7 11.78 31.82 -2.96
CA PRO A 7 11.61 31.63 -4.40
C PRO A 7 10.11 31.55 -4.75
N GLU A 8 9.71 31.63 -6.00
CA GLU A 8 8.30 31.32 -6.36
C GLU A 8 8.11 29.79 -6.42
N PRO A 9 6.93 29.24 -6.05
CA PRO A 9 6.67 27.82 -6.14
C PRO A 9 6.81 27.31 -7.58
N ASN A 10 7.16 26.04 -7.69
CA ASN A 10 7.15 25.28 -8.94
C ASN A 10 6.62 23.87 -8.60
N ASN A 11 5.67 23.37 -9.38
CA ASN A 11 5.02 22.09 -9.13
C ASN A 11 5.87 20.87 -9.52
N LEU A 12 6.93 21.07 -10.32
CA LEU A 12 7.78 20.02 -10.87
C LEU A 12 9.15 19.92 -10.19
N HIS A 13 9.59 20.98 -9.53
CA HIS A 13 10.95 21.06 -8.99
C HIS A 13 10.93 21.47 -7.51
N PRO A 14 11.88 20.96 -6.70
CA PRO A 14 11.99 21.39 -5.31
C PRO A 14 12.29 22.89 -5.27
N ARG A 15 11.87 23.56 -4.20
CA ARG A 15 12.16 25.00 -4.06
C ARG A 15 13.62 25.24 -3.68
N TRP A 16 14.17 24.31 -2.90
CA TRP A 16 15.55 24.34 -2.46
C TRP A 16 16.24 23.00 -2.61
N LEU A 17 17.56 23.06 -2.81
CA LEU A 17 18.47 21.92 -2.74
C LEU A 17 19.58 22.24 -1.76
N LEU A 18 20.01 21.23 -0.99
CA LEU A 18 21.18 21.32 -0.14
C LEU A 18 22.43 21.07 -0.97
N ASN A 19 23.36 22.02 -0.97
CA ASN A 19 24.71 21.82 -1.49
C ASN A 19 25.57 21.15 -0.40
N LEU A 20 25.93 19.87 -0.60
CA LEU A 20 26.66 19.07 0.41
C LEU A 20 28.09 19.55 0.64
N ASP A 21 28.75 20.12 -0.38
CA ASP A 21 30.13 20.58 -0.30
C ASP A 21 30.24 21.89 0.46
N LYS A 22 29.40 22.86 0.09
CA LYS A 22 29.33 24.18 0.75
C LYS A 22 28.59 24.14 2.08
N TRP A 23 27.83 23.07 2.34
CA TRP A 23 26.93 22.94 3.49
C TRP A 23 25.97 24.13 3.60
N SER A 24 25.25 24.38 2.52
CA SER A 24 24.36 25.54 2.38
C SER A 24 23.13 25.21 1.54
N LEU A 25 22.00 25.82 1.87
CA LEU A 25 20.79 25.74 1.09
C LEU A 25 20.88 26.67 -0.14
N SER A 26 20.48 26.18 -1.31
CA SER A 26 20.42 26.93 -2.56
C SER A 26 19.00 26.87 -3.14
N SER A 27 18.51 27.99 -3.67
CA SER A 27 17.28 28.00 -4.47
C SER A 27 17.50 27.14 -5.72
N TYR A 28 16.54 26.29 -6.08
CA TYR A 28 16.66 25.46 -7.28
C TYR A 28 16.90 26.31 -8.54
N ARG A 29 16.24 27.48 -8.63
CA ARG A 29 16.39 28.41 -9.77
C ARG A 29 17.82 28.89 -9.95
N ASP A 30 18.53 29.13 -8.86
CA ASP A 30 19.89 29.69 -8.90
C ASP A 30 20.90 28.64 -9.34
N VAL A 31 20.56 27.35 -9.24
CA VAL A 31 21.43 26.22 -9.58
C VAL A 31 20.84 25.34 -10.68
N GLU A 32 19.82 25.82 -11.38
CA GLU A 32 19.02 25.01 -12.31
C GLU A 32 19.89 24.45 -13.45
N ASP A 33 20.80 25.24 -14.00
CA ASP A 33 21.70 24.81 -15.08
C ASP A 33 22.66 23.71 -14.62
N GLU A 34 23.20 23.84 -13.40
CA GLU A 34 24.07 22.82 -12.79
C GLU A 34 23.29 21.53 -12.51
N VAL A 35 22.07 21.64 -11.99
CA VAL A 35 21.18 20.51 -11.69
C VAL A 35 20.73 19.82 -12.97
N LYS A 36 20.42 20.56 -14.04
CA LYS A 36 20.10 19.96 -15.36
C LYS A 36 21.27 19.15 -15.91
N LYS A 37 22.52 19.57 -15.65
CA LYS A 37 23.72 18.88 -16.11
C LYS A 37 24.12 17.69 -15.24
N GLN A 38 24.04 17.83 -13.93
CA GLN A 38 24.60 16.87 -12.96
C GLN A 38 23.55 16.05 -12.23
N GLY A 39 22.27 16.41 -12.35
CA GLY A 39 21.18 15.90 -11.54
C GLY A 39 21.29 16.30 -10.07
N TYR A 40 20.27 15.94 -9.30
CA TYR A 40 20.29 16.01 -7.84
C TYR A 40 19.93 14.66 -7.24
N GLY A 41 20.23 14.54 -5.95
CA GLY A 41 19.96 13.38 -5.12
C GLY A 41 18.74 13.53 -4.23
N ILE A 42 18.17 12.42 -3.77
CA ILE A 42 17.14 12.41 -2.70
C ILE A 42 17.46 11.37 -1.63
N VAL A 43 16.92 11.57 -0.44
CA VAL A 43 17.07 10.64 0.68
C VAL A 43 15.71 10.33 1.29
N SER A 44 15.51 9.05 1.62
CA SER A 44 14.39 8.54 2.39
C SER A 44 14.90 7.92 3.69
N TYR A 45 14.34 8.36 4.82
CA TYR A 45 14.78 8.06 6.20
C TYR A 45 13.76 8.65 7.19
N THR A 46 14.03 8.60 8.51
CA THR A 46 12.99 8.90 9.53
C THR A 46 13.44 9.78 10.69
N TRP A 47 14.04 10.94 10.41
CA TRP A 47 14.46 11.90 11.46
C TRP A 47 13.35 12.27 12.46
N GLY A 48 12.11 12.46 11.98
CA GLY A 48 10.98 12.89 12.80
C GLY A 48 10.60 11.89 13.90
N ARG A 49 11.03 10.62 13.78
CA ARG A 49 10.81 9.57 14.78
C ARG A 49 11.82 9.60 15.92
N VAL A 50 12.94 10.27 15.70
CA VAL A 50 14.07 10.36 16.62
C VAL A 50 14.39 11.81 17.01
N ALA A 51 13.52 12.75 16.61
CA ALA A 51 13.61 14.16 16.96
C ALA A 51 13.47 14.38 18.48
N VAL A 52 14.23 15.34 18.99
CA VAL A 52 14.21 15.78 20.39
C VAL A 52 13.36 17.05 20.46
N PRO A 53 12.17 17.01 21.08
CA PRO A 53 11.26 18.16 21.08
C PRO A 53 11.90 19.43 21.62
N GLY A 54 11.72 20.53 20.89
CA GLY A 54 12.14 21.87 21.30
C GLY A 54 13.66 22.13 21.28
N LYS A 55 14.47 21.18 20.77
CA LYS A 55 15.92 21.37 20.64
C LYS A 55 16.33 21.50 19.18
N ALA A 56 17.23 22.43 18.90
CA ALA A 56 17.83 22.61 17.58
C ALA A 56 19.16 21.85 17.46
N ALA A 57 19.47 21.35 16.27
CA ALA A 57 20.73 20.72 15.95
C ALA A 57 21.86 21.77 15.88
N PRO A 58 23.06 21.47 16.39
CA PRO A 58 24.21 22.36 16.24
C PRO A 58 24.71 22.36 14.79
N ASN A 59 25.32 23.48 14.36
CA ASN A 59 25.97 23.63 13.05
C ASN A 59 25.07 23.31 11.82
N PRO A 60 23.84 23.86 11.74
CA PRO A 60 22.98 23.65 10.59
C PRO A 60 23.59 24.25 9.31
N PRO A 61 23.18 23.78 8.11
CA PRO A 61 23.56 24.39 6.84
C PRO A 61 23.29 25.90 6.80
N LYS A 62 24.17 26.64 6.11
CA LYS A 62 23.97 28.08 5.90
C LYS A 62 22.75 28.34 5.02
N GLY A 63 22.02 29.43 5.29
CA GLY A 63 20.90 29.90 4.46
C GLY A 63 19.51 29.43 4.92
N LEU A 64 19.42 28.55 5.92
CA LEU A 64 18.15 28.14 6.53
C LEU A 64 17.49 29.30 7.29
N GLN A 65 16.16 29.36 7.22
CA GLN A 65 15.34 30.33 7.96
C GLN A 65 14.51 29.70 9.09
N TRP A 66 14.73 28.42 9.33
CA TRP A 66 14.08 27.66 10.38
C TRP A 66 15.12 26.87 11.15
N ASP A 67 14.79 26.55 12.39
CA ASP A 67 15.62 25.65 13.19
C ASP A 67 15.53 24.23 12.62
N VAL A 68 16.69 23.58 12.50
CA VAL A 68 16.77 22.15 12.22
C VAL A 68 16.57 21.42 13.55
N PRO A 69 15.54 20.57 13.71
CA PRO A 69 15.33 19.84 14.96
C PRO A 69 16.53 18.95 15.29
N LEU A 70 16.96 18.89 16.55
CA LEU A 70 17.95 17.92 17.01
C LEU A 70 17.35 16.51 16.96
N VAL A 71 18.16 15.50 16.62
CA VAL A 71 17.77 14.09 16.72
C VAL A 71 18.72 13.34 17.66
N LYS A 72 18.26 12.23 18.22
CA LYS A 72 19.01 11.43 19.22
C LYS A 72 19.80 10.25 18.63
N SER A 73 19.46 9.79 17.43
CA SER A 73 20.07 8.59 16.83
C SER A 73 21.37 8.88 16.07
N PHE A 74 21.56 10.10 15.58
CA PHE A 74 22.73 10.49 14.78
C PHE A 74 22.94 12.01 14.79
N THR A 75 24.11 12.45 14.38
CA THR A 75 24.49 13.86 14.24
C THR A 75 24.31 14.34 12.79
N LEU A 76 24.32 15.67 12.59
CA LEU A 76 24.34 16.25 11.25
C LEU A 76 25.59 15.87 10.45
N GLU A 77 26.72 15.67 11.12
CA GLU A 77 27.97 15.28 10.47
C GLU A 77 27.91 13.84 9.96
N GLU A 78 27.39 12.92 10.77
CA GLU A 78 27.16 11.52 10.36
C GLU A 78 26.17 11.46 9.19
N ALA A 79 25.03 12.15 9.30
CA ALA A 79 24.05 12.21 8.22
C ALA A 79 24.66 12.80 6.94
N LYS A 80 25.44 13.88 7.03
CA LYS A 80 26.17 14.46 5.89
C LYS A 80 27.11 13.45 5.25
N ALA A 81 27.85 12.68 6.05
CA ALA A 81 28.77 11.66 5.54
C ALA A 81 28.01 10.57 4.75
N VAL A 82 26.85 10.12 5.25
CA VAL A 82 25.98 9.19 4.54
C VAL A 82 25.45 9.81 3.24
N MET A 83 24.95 11.05 3.25
CA MET A 83 24.45 11.71 2.03
C MET A 83 25.53 11.83 0.94
N LYS A 84 26.80 12.04 1.33
CA LYS A 84 27.92 12.12 0.39
C LYS A 84 28.17 10.83 -0.39
N THR A 85 27.78 9.67 0.14
CA THR A 85 27.92 8.37 -0.56
C THR A 85 27.15 8.34 -1.88
N MET A 86 26.13 9.19 -2.04
CA MET A 86 25.33 9.30 -3.24
C MET A 86 26.10 9.88 -4.44
N GLY A 87 27.23 10.55 -4.18
CA GLY A 87 28.05 11.18 -5.23
C GLY A 87 27.35 12.35 -5.93
N LYS A 88 26.50 13.09 -5.22
CA LYS A 88 25.79 14.27 -5.72
C LYS A 88 26.17 15.52 -4.94
N THR A 89 26.42 16.60 -5.67
CA THR A 89 26.64 17.94 -5.08
C THR A 89 25.37 18.47 -4.43
N TYR A 90 24.23 18.28 -5.09
CA TYR A 90 22.92 18.76 -4.68
C TYR A 90 22.04 17.61 -4.24
N VAL A 91 21.42 17.75 -3.06
CA VAL A 91 20.46 16.78 -2.52
C VAL A 91 19.22 17.51 -2.04
N TRP A 92 18.05 16.98 -2.39
CA TRP A 92 16.82 17.32 -1.70
C TRP A 92 16.69 16.42 -0.48
N TRP A 93 16.73 17.05 0.69
CA TRP A 93 16.68 16.37 1.98
C TRP A 93 15.61 17.05 2.83
N ASP A 94 14.47 16.39 3.06
CA ASP A 94 13.28 16.99 3.68
C ASP A 94 13.56 17.79 4.97
N TRP A 95 14.44 17.32 5.85
CA TRP A 95 14.83 17.97 7.11
C TRP A 95 15.58 19.29 6.90
N MET A 96 16.17 19.49 5.72
CA MET A 96 16.89 20.71 5.34
C MET A 96 16.16 21.53 4.27
N CYS A 97 15.37 20.90 3.41
CA CYS A 97 14.75 21.53 2.24
C CYS A 97 13.26 21.82 2.43
N VAL A 98 12.66 21.36 3.53
CA VAL A 98 11.28 21.69 3.91
C VAL A 98 11.34 22.44 5.25
N PRO A 99 10.56 23.52 5.45
CA PRO A 99 10.49 24.19 6.73
C PRO A 99 10.20 23.22 7.88
N GLN A 100 11.02 23.27 8.92
CA GLN A 100 10.92 22.41 10.11
C GLN A 100 10.63 23.22 11.38
N GLY A 101 10.32 22.51 12.46
CA GLY A 101 10.19 23.08 13.81
C GLY A 101 8.79 22.98 14.40
N ASP A 102 8.60 23.68 15.52
CA ASP A 102 7.33 23.70 16.25
C ASP A 102 6.27 24.46 15.45
N LYS A 103 5.21 23.77 15.03
CA LYS A 103 4.11 24.34 14.23
C LYS A 103 3.42 25.53 14.90
N SER A 104 3.44 25.61 16.24
CA SER A 104 2.89 26.73 17.00
C SER A 104 3.74 28.00 16.88
N LYS A 105 5.03 27.85 16.59
CA LYS A 105 6.01 28.94 16.41
C LYS A 105 6.27 29.27 14.94
N MET A 106 5.89 28.37 14.03
CA MET A 106 6.03 28.56 12.59
C MET A 106 5.02 29.59 12.08
N SER A 107 5.49 30.55 11.26
CA SER A 107 4.62 31.55 10.64
C SER A 107 3.62 30.88 9.68
N PRO A 108 2.44 31.49 9.43
CA PRO A 108 1.49 30.98 8.44
C PRO A 108 2.10 30.79 7.05
N GLU A 109 3.02 31.69 6.66
CA GLU A 109 3.74 31.60 5.40
C GLU A 109 4.65 30.37 5.30
N LEU A 110 5.43 30.07 6.35
CA LEU A 110 6.28 28.87 6.37
C LEU A 110 5.46 27.58 6.40
N ARG A 111 4.29 27.58 7.06
CA ARG A 111 3.35 26.45 7.02
C ARG A 111 2.80 26.21 5.61
N ARG A 112 2.44 27.28 4.89
CA ARG A 112 2.03 27.19 3.48
C ARG A 112 3.15 26.62 2.63
N ILE A 113 4.38 27.13 2.77
CA ILE A 113 5.56 26.64 2.03
C ILE A 113 5.83 25.17 2.35
N GLN A 114 5.73 24.74 3.61
CA GLN A 114 5.87 23.33 4.00
C GLN A 114 4.84 22.47 3.27
N ALA A 115 3.57 22.86 3.28
CA ALA A 115 2.51 22.12 2.58
C ALA A 115 2.78 22.03 1.06
N GLU A 116 3.22 23.12 0.44
CA GLU A 116 3.59 23.15 -0.99
C GLU A 116 4.75 22.21 -1.32
N GLU A 117 5.82 22.17 -0.50
CA GLU A 117 6.93 21.23 -0.72
C GLU A 117 6.50 19.78 -0.55
N LEU A 118 5.64 19.48 0.44
CA LEU A 118 5.11 18.13 0.64
C LEU A 118 4.21 17.69 -0.50
N GLN A 119 3.37 18.58 -1.04
CA GLN A 119 2.45 18.26 -2.14
C GLN A 119 3.19 17.83 -3.41
N LYS A 120 4.38 18.39 -3.68
CA LYS A 120 5.19 18.04 -4.85
C LYS A 120 6.22 16.94 -4.59
N GLN A 121 6.21 16.30 -3.42
CA GLN A 121 7.20 15.28 -3.06
C GLN A 121 7.32 14.18 -4.13
N MET A 122 6.19 13.73 -4.70
CA MET A 122 6.20 12.76 -5.81
C MET A 122 7.02 13.26 -7.01
N ASN A 123 6.83 14.51 -7.44
CA ASN A 123 7.53 15.08 -8.59
C ASN A 123 9.01 15.30 -8.30
N ILE A 124 9.35 15.70 -7.07
CA ILE A 124 10.74 15.78 -6.61
C ILE A 124 11.41 14.40 -6.68
N TYR A 125 10.72 13.35 -6.22
CA TYR A 125 11.27 11.99 -6.27
C TYR A 125 11.46 11.52 -7.71
N LYS A 126 10.48 11.76 -8.59
CA LYS A 126 10.57 11.44 -10.03
C LYS A 126 11.70 12.21 -10.74
N GLY A 127 12.01 13.43 -10.31
CA GLY A 127 13.04 14.28 -10.93
C GLY A 127 14.46 14.01 -10.44
N ALA A 128 14.64 13.22 -9.39
CA ALA A 128 15.96 12.93 -8.82
C ALA A 128 16.72 11.89 -9.67
N GLN A 129 18.04 12.09 -9.83
CA GLN A 129 18.89 11.17 -10.61
C GLN A 129 19.50 10.06 -9.75
N LYS A 130 19.60 10.29 -8.44
CA LYS A 130 20.10 9.31 -7.46
C LYS A 130 19.26 9.39 -6.20
N SER A 131 19.19 8.27 -5.50
CA SER A 131 18.46 8.11 -4.25
C SER A 131 19.24 7.20 -3.31
N ILE A 132 19.00 7.38 -2.01
CA ILE A 132 19.38 6.41 -0.97
C ILE A 132 18.23 6.23 0.00
N VAL A 133 18.11 5.03 0.57
CA VAL A 133 17.27 4.77 1.73
C VAL A 133 18.18 4.49 2.91
N TRP A 134 18.09 5.31 3.94
CA TRP A 134 18.93 5.23 5.12
C TRP A 134 18.17 4.62 6.31
N VAL A 135 18.44 3.34 6.58
CA VAL A 135 17.93 2.60 7.74
C VAL A 135 18.84 2.87 8.95
N HIS A 136 18.74 4.10 9.45
CA HIS A 136 19.72 4.72 10.34
C HIS A 136 19.82 4.09 11.74
N ASP A 137 18.84 3.30 12.18
CA ASP A 137 18.90 2.56 13.45
C ASP A 137 19.44 1.12 13.23
N THR A 138 19.78 0.75 11.99
CA THR A 138 20.29 -0.56 11.61
C THR A 138 21.80 -0.54 11.38
N LYS A 139 22.52 -1.64 11.69
CA LYS A 139 23.93 -1.89 11.31
C LYS A 139 24.08 -3.22 10.57
N TRP A 140 24.93 -3.25 9.53
CA TRP A 140 25.27 -4.47 8.79
C TRP A 140 26.46 -5.22 9.41
N ASP A 141 26.34 -5.59 10.69
CA ASP A 141 27.41 -6.24 11.47
C ASP A 141 27.10 -7.70 11.88
N GLY A 142 26.04 -8.27 11.32
CA GLY A 142 25.57 -9.63 11.57
C GLY A 142 24.59 -9.77 12.72
N ARG A 143 24.28 -8.70 13.46
CA ARG A 143 23.39 -8.75 14.65
C ARG A 143 21.99 -8.17 14.42
N SER A 144 21.78 -7.46 13.31
CA SER A 144 20.48 -6.85 13.00
C SER A 144 19.43 -7.90 12.59
N ASP A 145 18.20 -7.72 13.09
CA ASP A 145 17.04 -8.50 12.63
C ASP A 145 16.79 -8.27 11.13
N LEU A 146 16.93 -7.02 10.68
CA LEU A 146 16.74 -6.65 9.28
C LEU A 146 17.81 -7.28 8.39
N GLU A 147 19.06 -7.33 8.84
CA GLU A 147 20.11 -8.05 8.12
C GLU A 147 19.79 -9.55 8.05
N SER A 148 19.40 -10.15 9.16
CA SER A 148 19.09 -11.58 9.24
C SER A 148 17.90 -11.95 8.34
N PHE A 149 16.89 -11.08 8.29
CA PHE A 149 15.75 -11.18 7.40
C PHE A 149 16.15 -11.09 5.92
N LEU A 150 16.87 -10.02 5.53
CA LEU A 150 17.33 -9.82 4.15
C LEU A 150 18.26 -10.95 3.68
N LYS A 151 19.11 -11.43 4.58
CA LYS A 151 19.96 -12.61 4.36
C LYS A 151 19.24 -13.93 4.61
N GLY A 152 17.91 -13.97 4.63
CA GLY A 152 17.12 -15.21 4.68
C GLY A 152 17.60 -16.22 5.71
N ARG A 153 18.11 -15.76 6.86
CA ARG A 153 18.62 -16.62 7.95
C ARG A 153 17.45 -17.11 8.82
N LEU A 154 16.38 -17.55 8.17
CA LEU A 154 15.23 -18.20 8.78
C LEU A 154 15.46 -19.71 8.79
N HIS A 155 14.84 -20.42 9.71
CA HIS A 155 15.11 -21.83 10.00
C HIS A 155 13.96 -22.74 9.55
N PRO A 156 13.79 -22.99 8.22
CA PRO A 156 12.70 -23.81 7.69
C PRO A 156 12.77 -25.29 8.14
N GLU A 157 13.93 -25.76 8.59
CA GLU A 157 14.14 -27.12 9.09
C GLU A 157 13.32 -27.46 10.33
N LYS A 158 12.80 -26.45 11.05
CA LYS A 158 11.94 -26.63 12.23
C LYS A 158 10.48 -26.98 11.88
N GLY A 159 10.17 -27.13 10.61
CA GLY A 159 8.83 -27.41 10.11
C GLY A 159 8.02 -26.15 9.81
N LEU A 160 6.99 -26.31 8.98
CA LEU A 160 6.21 -25.21 8.42
C LEU A 160 5.55 -24.29 9.49
N PRO A 161 4.91 -24.79 10.56
CA PRO A 161 4.32 -23.91 11.58
C PRO A 161 5.37 -23.05 12.30
N ALA A 162 6.53 -23.61 12.58
CA ALA A 162 7.62 -22.90 13.23
C ALA A 162 8.17 -21.80 12.30
N TYR A 163 8.37 -22.13 11.02
CA TYR A 163 8.81 -21.19 10.00
C TYR A 163 7.83 -20.01 9.83
N LEU A 164 6.52 -20.29 9.72
CA LEU A 164 5.49 -19.26 9.57
C LEU A 164 5.41 -18.31 10.80
N ASN A 165 5.59 -18.85 12.00
CA ASN A 165 5.65 -18.02 13.21
C ASN A 165 6.96 -17.21 13.28
N GLU A 166 8.08 -17.82 12.88
CA GLU A 166 9.39 -17.18 12.89
C GLU A 166 9.42 -15.97 11.96
N ILE A 167 8.87 -16.08 10.74
CA ILE A 167 8.84 -14.95 9.81
C ILE A 167 8.01 -13.79 10.35
N VAL A 168 6.84 -14.04 10.94
CA VAL A 168 6.02 -12.98 11.57
C VAL A 168 6.78 -12.32 12.72
N LYS A 169 7.47 -13.12 13.55
CA LYS A 169 8.29 -12.61 14.65
C LYS A 169 9.43 -11.73 14.15
N VAL A 170 10.16 -12.17 13.13
CA VAL A 170 11.28 -11.41 12.55
C VAL A 170 10.80 -10.12 11.90
N LEU A 171 9.69 -10.14 11.16
CA LEU A 171 9.13 -8.93 10.56
C LEU A 171 8.72 -7.91 11.62
N LYS A 172 8.11 -8.38 12.72
CA LYS A 172 7.78 -7.53 13.86
C LYS A 172 9.03 -6.93 14.50
N ALA A 173 10.07 -7.74 14.72
CA ALA A 173 11.33 -7.27 15.28
C ALA A 173 12.02 -6.22 14.37
N CYS A 174 12.01 -6.44 13.04
CA CYS A 174 12.49 -5.45 12.08
C CYS A 174 11.72 -4.12 12.20
N GLN A 175 10.39 -4.16 12.29
CA GLN A 175 9.55 -2.97 12.45
C GLN A 175 9.72 -2.26 13.80
N GLU A 176 10.03 -3.01 14.86
CA GLU A 176 10.30 -2.46 16.20
C GLU A 176 11.65 -1.73 16.24
N HIS A 177 12.67 -2.27 15.59
CA HIS A 177 14.04 -1.74 15.62
C HIS A 177 14.34 -0.71 14.52
N GLU A 178 13.66 -0.77 13.37
CA GLU A 178 13.90 0.16 12.26
C GLU A 178 12.68 1.05 12.00
N PRO A 179 12.71 2.34 12.41
CA PRO A 179 11.59 3.25 12.24
C PRO A 179 11.18 3.49 10.79
N TRP A 180 12.09 3.29 9.81
CA TRP A 180 11.75 3.35 8.39
C TRP A 180 10.67 2.33 8.00
N LEU A 181 10.61 1.17 8.65
CA LEU A 181 9.58 0.16 8.37
C LEU A 181 8.21 0.47 9.02
N THR A 182 8.10 1.55 9.81
CA THR A 182 6.84 1.93 10.51
C THR A 182 6.45 3.39 10.33
N SER A 183 7.14 4.16 9.50
CA SER A 183 6.74 5.54 9.18
C SER A 183 5.70 5.56 8.06
N GLY A 184 4.70 6.43 8.18
CA GLY A 184 3.69 6.63 7.13
C GLY A 184 4.28 7.12 5.80
N TRP A 185 5.20 8.09 5.87
CA TRP A 185 5.87 8.66 4.70
C TRP A 185 6.72 7.64 3.95
N THR A 186 7.41 6.77 4.68
CA THR A 186 8.31 5.78 4.08
C THR A 186 7.57 4.63 3.39
N LEU A 187 6.27 4.44 3.65
CA LEU A 187 5.44 3.52 2.88
C LEU A 187 5.37 3.97 1.42
N GLN A 188 5.12 5.25 1.17
CA GLN A 188 5.18 5.81 -0.18
C GLN A 188 6.58 5.77 -0.76
N GLU A 189 7.57 6.19 0.02
CA GLU A 189 8.95 6.25 -0.46
C GLU A 189 9.43 4.86 -0.87
N GLY A 190 9.03 3.80 -0.14
CA GLY A 190 9.35 2.43 -0.50
C GLY A 190 8.78 1.99 -1.86
N VAL A 191 7.61 2.50 -2.26
CA VAL A 191 7.02 2.25 -3.59
C VAL A 191 7.72 3.09 -4.67
N LEU A 192 8.03 4.36 -4.36
CA LEU A 192 8.69 5.26 -5.31
C LEU A 192 10.16 4.90 -5.54
N LEU A 193 10.81 4.29 -4.54
CA LEU A 193 12.24 4.02 -4.46
C LEU A 193 12.56 2.52 -4.42
N SER A 194 11.73 1.67 -5.02
CA SER A 194 11.87 0.20 -4.98
C SER A 194 13.28 -0.29 -5.32
N GLU A 195 13.96 0.34 -6.28
CA GLU A 195 15.32 -0.04 -6.69
C GLU A 195 16.42 0.74 -5.95
N THR A 196 16.11 1.46 -4.89
CA THR A 196 17.10 2.29 -4.18
C THR A 196 17.88 1.47 -3.16
N LEU A 197 19.19 1.68 -3.08
CA LEU A 197 20.08 1.03 -2.12
C LEU A 197 19.65 1.28 -0.67
N LEU A 198 19.74 0.23 0.14
CA LEU A 198 19.61 0.30 1.59
C LEU A 198 20.98 0.54 2.22
N LEU A 199 21.11 1.67 2.91
CA LEU A 199 22.31 2.03 3.66
C LEU A 199 22.06 1.87 5.16
N ASP A 200 23.02 1.26 5.87
CA ASP A 200 22.98 1.21 7.33
C ASP A 200 23.34 2.56 7.97
N HIS A 201 23.36 2.58 9.30
CA HIS A 201 23.78 3.72 10.12
C HIS A 201 25.05 4.41 9.61
N GLU A 202 26.04 3.67 9.10
CA GLU A 202 27.35 4.18 8.69
C GLU A 202 27.44 4.46 7.18
N GLY A 203 26.32 4.31 6.45
CA GLY A 203 26.28 4.51 5.00
C GLY A 203 26.78 3.30 4.20
N LYS A 204 26.89 2.12 4.81
CA LYS A 204 27.36 0.89 4.14
C LYS A 204 26.20 0.16 3.48
N THR A 205 26.50 -0.55 2.39
CA THR A 205 25.55 -1.43 1.72
C THR A 205 25.68 -2.85 2.25
N LEU A 206 24.55 -3.57 2.31
CA LEU A 206 24.55 -5.00 2.60
C LEU A 206 24.77 -5.78 1.30
N ARG A 207 25.72 -6.73 1.29
CA ARG A 207 25.99 -7.59 0.13
C ARG A 207 25.62 -9.05 0.37
N ASP A 208 25.05 -9.68 -0.65
CA ASP A 208 24.69 -11.10 -0.68
C ASP A 208 24.35 -11.54 -2.11
N ASP A 209 24.65 -12.79 -2.46
CA ASP A 209 24.43 -13.34 -3.81
C ASP A 209 22.94 -13.44 -4.21
N ARG A 210 22.03 -13.30 -3.23
CA ARG A 210 20.58 -13.31 -3.47
C ARG A 210 20.04 -11.97 -3.94
N PHE A 211 20.77 -10.88 -3.76
CA PHE A 211 20.32 -9.56 -4.21
C PHE A 211 20.60 -9.45 -5.71
N ILE A 212 19.53 -9.39 -6.50
CA ILE A 212 19.61 -9.43 -7.97
C ILE A 212 20.04 -8.06 -8.52
N HIS A 213 19.73 -6.99 -7.80
CA HIS A 213 20.00 -5.62 -8.22
C HIS A 213 21.36 -5.12 -7.71
N HIS A 214 21.88 -4.05 -8.35
CA HIS A 214 23.08 -3.31 -7.92
C HIS A 214 24.29 -4.19 -7.59
N ASP A 215 24.60 -5.16 -8.44
CA ASP A 215 25.78 -6.04 -8.30
C ASP A 215 25.85 -6.74 -6.92
N GLY A 216 24.71 -7.27 -6.45
CA GLY A 216 24.63 -8.02 -5.20
C GLY A 216 24.46 -7.14 -3.96
N GLN A 217 23.93 -5.92 -4.10
CA GLN A 217 23.67 -5.00 -2.99
C GLN A 217 22.18 -4.90 -2.66
N ALA A 218 21.85 -4.96 -1.37
CA ALA A 218 20.47 -4.85 -0.91
C ALA A 218 19.85 -3.50 -1.27
N CYS A 219 18.64 -3.55 -1.80
CA CYS A 219 17.81 -2.40 -2.12
C CYS A 219 16.39 -2.60 -1.57
N VAL A 220 15.55 -1.57 -1.68
CA VAL A 220 14.20 -1.56 -1.07
C VAL A 220 13.35 -2.75 -1.51
N ILE A 221 13.41 -3.17 -2.78
CA ILE A 221 12.61 -4.30 -3.29
C ILE A 221 12.96 -5.62 -2.57
N ASP A 222 14.19 -5.77 -2.09
CA ASP A 222 14.63 -6.94 -1.33
C ASP A 222 13.94 -7.05 0.04
N LEU A 223 13.44 -5.94 0.59
CA LEU A 223 12.59 -5.96 1.80
C LEU A 223 11.28 -6.72 1.58
N THR A 224 10.85 -6.80 0.32
CA THR A 224 9.52 -7.30 -0.04
C THR A 224 9.55 -8.64 -0.76
N SER A 225 10.66 -8.99 -1.41
CA SER A 225 10.74 -10.14 -2.31
C SER A 225 10.40 -11.46 -1.62
N THR A 226 11.04 -11.74 -0.48
CA THR A 226 10.84 -12.96 0.30
C THR A 226 9.42 -13.07 0.83
N VAL A 227 8.90 -11.98 1.38
CA VAL A 227 7.58 -11.94 2.04
C VAL A 227 6.45 -11.98 1.00
N THR A 228 6.63 -11.33 -0.15
CA THR A 228 5.70 -11.39 -1.28
C THR A 228 5.64 -12.80 -1.84
N ARG A 229 6.78 -13.47 -2.03
CA ARG A 229 6.82 -14.86 -2.50
C ARG A 229 6.09 -15.81 -1.54
N LEU A 230 6.31 -15.66 -0.24
CA LEU A 230 5.59 -16.44 0.77
C LEU A 230 4.09 -16.17 0.73
N ALA A 231 3.68 -14.90 0.66
CA ALA A 231 2.27 -14.52 0.60
C ALA A 231 1.58 -15.13 -0.63
N ILE A 232 2.22 -15.08 -1.81
CA ILE A 232 1.75 -15.74 -3.03
C ILE A 232 1.64 -17.25 -2.80
N GLY A 233 2.67 -17.91 -2.26
CA GLY A 233 2.65 -19.35 -2.00
C GLY A 233 1.51 -19.78 -1.07
N ILE A 234 1.25 -19.02 0.00
CA ILE A 234 0.12 -19.26 0.90
C ILE A 234 -1.22 -19.04 0.17
N ALA A 235 -1.36 -17.96 -0.58
CA ALA A 235 -2.59 -17.65 -1.32
C ALA A 235 -2.89 -18.72 -2.39
N THR A 236 -1.88 -19.17 -3.15
CA THR A 236 -2.02 -20.28 -4.09
C THR A 236 -2.41 -21.57 -3.40
N ALA A 237 -1.87 -21.85 -2.20
CA ALA A 237 -2.28 -23.02 -1.42
C ALA A 237 -3.75 -22.96 -1.01
N PHE A 238 -4.28 -21.80 -0.64
CA PHE A 238 -5.71 -21.63 -0.34
C PHE A 238 -6.60 -21.86 -1.58
N ILE A 239 -6.18 -21.41 -2.75
CA ILE A 239 -6.91 -21.66 -4.00
C ILE A 239 -6.91 -23.14 -4.34
N ARG A 240 -5.75 -23.81 -4.32
CA ARG A 240 -5.63 -25.27 -4.54
C ARG A 240 -6.49 -26.06 -3.55
N HIS A 241 -6.42 -25.72 -2.26
CA HIS A 241 -7.29 -26.29 -1.23
C HIS A 241 -8.78 -26.12 -1.57
N SER A 242 -9.19 -24.93 -2.00
CA SER A 242 -10.59 -24.63 -2.37
C SER A 242 -11.07 -25.43 -3.59
N ASP A 243 -10.14 -25.89 -4.43
CA ASP A 243 -10.39 -26.76 -5.57
C ASP A 243 -10.45 -28.25 -5.24
N GLY A 244 -10.16 -28.62 -3.98
CA GLY A 244 -10.11 -30.01 -3.54
C GLY A 244 -8.79 -30.71 -3.85
N ASP A 245 -7.71 -29.96 -4.11
CA ASP A 245 -6.37 -30.51 -4.26
C ASP A 245 -5.90 -31.12 -2.93
N PRO A 246 -5.47 -32.39 -2.89
CA PRO A 246 -4.98 -33.03 -1.66
C PRO A 246 -3.59 -32.54 -1.22
N GLY A 247 -2.89 -31.78 -2.07
CA GLY A 247 -1.51 -31.37 -1.89
C GLY A 247 -0.50 -32.50 -2.11
N ASP A 248 0.78 -32.16 -2.04
CA ASP A 248 1.91 -33.05 -2.31
C ASP A 248 3.12 -32.66 -1.44
N ASP A 249 4.03 -33.59 -1.16
CA ASP A 249 5.24 -33.26 -0.37
C ASP A 249 6.41 -32.74 -1.24
N GLN A 250 6.24 -32.78 -2.55
CA GLN A 250 7.30 -32.50 -3.53
C GLN A 250 7.51 -30.99 -3.70
N THR A 251 6.44 -30.21 -3.59
CA THR A 251 6.45 -28.76 -3.77
C THR A 251 6.19 -28.01 -2.46
N GLU A 252 6.72 -26.79 -2.34
CA GLU A 252 6.44 -25.93 -1.18
C GLU A 252 4.94 -25.64 -1.03
N ILE A 253 4.26 -25.36 -2.14
CA ILE A 253 2.83 -25.09 -2.17
C ILE A 253 2.04 -26.37 -1.81
N GLY A 254 2.43 -27.53 -2.33
CA GLY A 254 1.79 -28.80 -1.98
C GLY A 254 1.86 -29.10 -0.48
N ARG A 255 3.02 -28.82 0.16
CA ARG A 255 3.19 -28.96 1.61
C ARG A 255 2.30 -28.01 2.39
N LEU A 256 2.12 -26.78 1.91
CA LEU A 256 1.16 -25.82 2.48
C LEU A 256 -0.28 -26.33 2.37
N VAL A 257 -0.70 -26.86 1.22
CA VAL A 257 -2.05 -27.44 1.03
C VAL A 257 -2.29 -28.59 2.00
N LYS A 258 -1.35 -29.54 2.08
CA LYS A 258 -1.41 -30.66 3.04
C LYS A 258 -1.51 -30.18 4.48
N PHE A 259 -0.69 -29.19 4.85
CA PHE A 259 -0.73 -28.63 6.19
C PHE A 259 -2.09 -28.02 6.52
N ILE A 260 -2.67 -27.24 5.60
CA ILE A 260 -4.01 -26.66 5.75
C ILE A 260 -5.08 -27.75 5.93
N LEU A 261 -5.01 -28.85 5.16
CA LEU A 261 -5.95 -29.97 5.23
C LEU A 261 -5.81 -30.84 6.50
N ASN A 262 -4.63 -30.87 7.11
CA ASN A 262 -4.32 -31.85 8.15
C ASN A 262 -5.14 -31.67 9.43
N GLU A 263 -5.41 -30.43 9.83
CA GLU A 263 -6.22 -30.11 11.02
C GLU A 263 -7.02 -28.82 10.81
N ASP A 264 -8.27 -28.77 11.27
CA ASP A 264 -9.17 -27.61 11.12
C ASP A 264 -8.57 -26.28 11.59
N LYS A 265 -7.68 -26.32 12.60
CA LYS A 265 -7.01 -25.13 13.14
C LYS A 265 -5.92 -24.57 12.22
N ASN A 266 -5.41 -25.35 11.28
CA ASN A 266 -4.29 -24.96 10.41
C ASN A 266 -4.74 -23.94 9.36
N TYR A 267 -5.98 -24.04 8.88
CA TYR A 267 -6.56 -23.07 7.95
C TYR A 267 -6.59 -21.65 8.55
N PRO A 268 -7.29 -21.38 9.68
CA PRO A 268 -7.33 -20.04 10.28
C PRO A 268 -5.95 -19.58 10.76
N PHE A 269 -5.10 -20.47 11.25
CA PHE A 269 -3.71 -20.13 11.58
C PHE A 269 -2.96 -19.58 10.35
N THR A 270 -2.99 -20.31 9.23
CA THR A 270 -2.30 -19.91 7.99
C THR A 270 -2.89 -18.64 7.40
N ALA A 271 -4.22 -18.48 7.47
CA ALA A 271 -4.91 -17.28 7.01
C ALA A 271 -4.54 -16.06 7.88
N GLY A 272 -4.37 -16.26 9.19
CA GLY A 272 -3.87 -15.25 10.11
C GLY A 272 -2.42 -14.83 9.81
N ILE A 273 -1.56 -15.77 9.41
CA ILE A 273 -0.20 -15.46 8.97
C ILE A 273 -0.22 -14.62 7.70
N LEU A 274 -1.01 -15.02 6.68
CA LEU A 274 -1.15 -14.25 5.44
C LEU A 274 -1.67 -12.84 5.70
N ALA A 275 -2.73 -12.72 6.51
CA ALA A 275 -3.29 -11.43 6.91
C ALA A 275 -2.26 -10.55 7.63
N THR A 276 -1.50 -11.12 8.56
CA THR A 276 -0.44 -10.41 9.28
C THR A 276 0.62 -9.89 8.32
N ILE A 277 1.09 -10.76 7.42
CA ILE A 277 2.11 -10.44 6.43
C ILE A 277 1.63 -9.32 5.49
N LEU A 278 0.42 -9.40 4.94
CA LEU A 278 -0.14 -8.37 4.05
C LEU A 278 -0.21 -6.99 4.75
N LYS A 279 -0.55 -6.97 6.03
CA LYS A 279 -0.64 -5.72 6.83
C LYS A 279 0.71 -5.11 7.19
N THR A 280 1.82 -5.82 7.01
CA THR A 280 3.16 -5.23 7.25
C THR A 280 3.46 -4.08 6.30
N GLY A 281 2.82 -4.06 5.13
CA GLY A 281 3.23 -3.20 4.03
C GLY A 281 4.61 -3.59 3.55
N LEU A 282 4.88 -4.88 3.39
CA LEU A 282 6.08 -5.42 2.72
C LEU A 282 5.71 -6.48 1.68
N VAL A 283 4.43 -6.52 1.28
CA VAL A 283 3.93 -7.38 0.21
C VAL A 283 3.56 -6.50 -0.97
N ALA A 284 4.04 -6.87 -2.16
CA ALA A 284 3.66 -6.25 -3.43
C ALA A 284 3.79 -4.71 -3.44
N TYR A 285 4.93 -4.18 -2.97
CA TYR A 285 5.31 -2.76 -3.05
C TYR A 285 5.45 -2.28 -4.51
N THR A 286 4.31 -2.03 -5.18
CA THR A 286 4.29 -1.63 -6.58
C THR A 286 3.23 -0.55 -6.83
N LYS A 287 3.47 0.31 -7.82
CA LYS A 287 2.68 1.52 -8.13
C LYS A 287 1.25 1.26 -8.63
N HIS A 288 0.85 0.00 -8.80
CA HIS A 288 -0.47 -0.40 -9.33
C HIS A 288 -1.24 -1.33 -8.40
N SER A 289 -0.88 -1.34 -7.11
CA SER A 289 -1.42 -2.25 -6.11
C SER A 289 -2.06 -1.48 -4.95
N PRO A 290 -3.11 -0.66 -5.19
CA PRO A 290 -3.61 0.30 -4.21
C PRO A 290 -4.07 -0.37 -2.92
N LEU A 291 -4.77 -1.50 -3.02
CA LEU A 291 -5.27 -2.25 -1.87
C LEU A 291 -4.14 -2.81 -0.99
N TYR A 292 -2.99 -3.17 -1.56
CA TYR A 292 -1.82 -3.63 -0.80
C TYR A 292 -1.17 -2.48 -0.03
N ILE A 293 -1.04 -1.31 -0.67
CA ILE A 293 -0.54 -0.10 -0.01
C ILE A 293 -1.46 0.30 1.14
N LEU A 294 -2.78 0.29 0.91
CA LEU A 294 -3.78 0.63 1.93
C LEU A 294 -3.80 -0.40 3.08
N ALA A 295 -3.73 -1.70 2.79
CA ALA A 295 -3.61 -2.73 3.82
C ALA A 295 -2.32 -2.58 4.64
N GLY A 296 -1.20 -2.31 3.95
CA GLY A 296 0.11 -2.04 4.57
C GLY A 296 0.14 -0.76 5.42
N LYS A 297 -0.77 0.18 5.20
CA LYS A 297 -0.95 1.38 6.03
C LYS A 297 -1.17 1.04 7.50
N GLN A 298 -1.80 -0.09 7.80
CA GLN A 298 -2.14 -0.49 9.17
C GLN A 298 -0.91 -0.70 10.07
N SER A 299 0.26 -1.03 9.52
CA SER A 299 1.51 -1.13 10.29
C SER A 299 2.24 0.20 10.47
N ARG A 300 1.73 1.28 9.87
CA ARG A 300 2.41 2.58 9.82
C ARG A 300 1.86 3.53 10.87
N LYS A 301 2.75 4.40 11.35
CA LYS A 301 2.45 5.44 12.31
C LYS A 301 2.52 6.79 11.62
N PHE A 302 1.49 7.59 11.84
CA PHE A 302 1.34 8.94 11.30
C PHE A 302 1.33 9.92 12.47
N THR A 303 2.24 10.90 12.43
CA THR A 303 2.29 11.95 13.46
C THR A 303 1.16 12.97 13.30
N VAL A 304 0.66 13.14 12.07
CA VAL A 304 -0.50 13.97 11.76
C VAL A 304 -1.60 13.07 11.18
N PRO A 305 -2.84 13.11 11.69
CA PRO A 305 -3.91 12.24 11.19
C PRO A 305 -4.17 12.36 9.69
N ALA A 306 -4.08 13.57 9.12
CA ALA A 306 -4.25 13.82 7.68
C ALA A 306 -3.23 13.07 6.80
N ASP A 307 -2.02 12.80 7.32
CA ASP A 307 -0.97 12.10 6.58
C ASP A 307 -1.34 10.63 6.32
N GLN A 308 -2.36 10.08 7.00
CA GLN A 308 -2.95 8.78 6.64
C GLN A 308 -3.51 8.74 5.21
N CYS A 309 -3.67 9.90 4.57
CA CYS A 309 -4.04 10.05 3.17
C CYS A 309 -2.90 10.73 2.39
N TRP A 310 -2.46 11.90 2.86
CA TRP A 310 -1.53 12.75 2.10
C TRP A 310 -0.15 12.13 1.88
N ALA A 311 0.35 11.33 2.84
CA ALA A 311 1.63 10.66 2.70
C ALA A 311 1.62 9.49 1.70
N LEU A 312 0.47 9.15 1.13
CA LEU A 312 0.31 8.02 0.20
C LEU A 312 0.00 8.44 -1.24
N LEU A 313 -0.18 9.74 -1.50
CA LEU A 313 -0.58 10.26 -2.82
C LEU A 313 0.36 9.80 -3.94
N GLY A 314 1.67 9.86 -3.71
CA GLY A 314 2.67 9.43 -4.68
C GLY A 314 2.75 7.91 -4.86
N ALA A 315 2.54 7.14 -3.79
CA ALA A 315 2.55 5.66 -3.85
C ALA A 315 1.39 5.13 -4.70
N LEU A 316 0.27 5.85 -4.64
CA LEU A 316 -0.98 5.57 -5.31
C LEU A 316 -1.15 6.39 -6.58
N GLU A 317 -0.13 7.16 -6.99
CA GLU A 317 -0.12 8.00 -8.19
C GLU A 317 -1.38 8.89 -8.34
N LEU A 318 -1.84 9.43 -7.22
CA LEU A 318 -3.00 10.32 -7.16
C LEU A 318 -2.55 11.75 -7.45
N GLU A 319 -2.74 12.15 -8.70
CA GLU A 319 -2.43 13.49 -9.19
C GLU A 319 -3.62 14.44 -8.95
N ALA A 320 -3.34 15.76 -8.92
CA ALA A 320 -4.34 16.82 -8.81
C ALA A 320 -5.26 16.78 -7.56
N VAL A 321 -4.85 16.10 -6.49
CA VAL A 321 -5.54 16.17 -5.20
C VAL A 321 -5.15 17.47 -4.46
N ASP A 322 -6.15 18.28 -4.13
CA ASP A 322 -5.99 19.49 -3.32
C ASP A 322 -5.69 19.12 -1.86
N VAL A 323 -4.42 19.26 -1.47
CA VAL A 323 -3.93 18.94 -0.13
C VAL A 323 -4.21 20.11 0.81
N SER A 324 -5.08 19.88 1.78
CA SER A 324 -5.34 20.83 2.86
C SER A 324 -5.33 20.12 4.21
N TYR A 325 -4.60 20.70 5.15
CA TYR A 325 -4.51 20.25 6.54
C TYR A 325 -5.56 20.91 7.44
N ASP A 326 -6.32 21.87 6.92
CA ASP A 326 -7.36 22.60 7.66
C ASP A 326 -8.73 21.88 7.60
N LEU A 327 -8.84 20.83 6.81
CA LEU A 327 -10.06 20.03 6.67
C LEU A 327 -10.16 18.98 7.78
N GLU A 328 -11.40 18.65 8.15
CA GLU A 328 -11.65 17.50 9.01
C GLU A 328 -11.21 16.19 8.32
N LEU A 329 -10.70 15.24 9.12
CA LEU A 329 -10.18 13.97 8.61
C LEU A 329 -11.20 13.19 7.77
N LYS A 330 -12.49 13.27 8.12
CA LYS A 330 -13.56 12.63 7.35
C LYS A 330 -13.62 13.15 5.91
N LEU A 331 -13.60 14.47 5.74
CA LEU A 331 -13.62 15.10 4.42
C LEU A 331 -12.32 14.84 3.64
N ILE A 332 -11.18 14.76 4.33
CA ILE A 332 -9.90 14.34 3.74
C ILE A 332 -10.03 12.93 3.16
N LYS A 333 -10.57 11.97 3.93
CA LYS A 333 -10.79 10.59 3.47
C LYS A 333 -11.77 10.53 2.30
N GLU A 334 -12.85 11.32 2.31
CA GLU A 334 -13.80 11.39 1.20
C GLU A 334 -13.15 11.90 -0.09
N ARG A 335 -12.34 12.98 -0.02
CA ARG A 335 -11.59 13.51 -1.18
C ARG A 335 -10.58 12.50 -1.70
N PHE A 336 -9.83 11.87 -0.80
CA PHE A 336 -8.82 10.88 -1.14
C PHE A 336 -9.45 9.62 -1.75
N PHE A 337 -10.55 9.13 -1.19
CA PHE A 337 -11.30 8.00 -1.73
C PHE A 337 -11.86 8.29 -3.12
N LYS A 338 -12.38 9.50 -3.36
CA LYS A 338 -12.85 9.90 -4.68
C LYS A 338 -11.73 9.84 -5.73
N ALA A 339 -10.56 10.39 -5.42
CA ALA A 339 -9.40 10.34 -6.32
C ALA A 339 -8.91 8.89 -6.56
N LEU A 340 -8.90 8.06 -5.51
CA LEU A 340 -8.64 6.62 -5.62
C LEU A 340 -9.62 5.95 -6.58
N LEU A 341 -10.92 6.20 -6.41
CA LEU A 341 -11.97 5.59 -7.20
C LEU A 341 -11.85 5.98 -8.67
N GLU A 342 -11.69 7.26 -8.95
CA GLU A 342 -11.49 7.80 -10.30
C GLU A 342 -10.30 7.14 -11.00
N ARG A 343 -9.19 6.90 -10.28
CA ARG A 343 -7.98 6.28 -10.85
C ARG A 343 -8.10 4.76 -11.03
N TYR A 344 -8.57 4.05 -10.02
CA TYR A 344 -8.42 2.59 -9.93
C TYR A 344 -9.69 1.80 -10.23
N GLN A 345 -10.86 2.45 -10.20
CA GLN A 345 -12.16 1.85 -10.53
C GLN A 345 -12.34 0.47 -9.88
N TRP A 346 -12.70 -0.56 -10.65
CA TRP A 346 -12.98 -1.93 -10.18
C TRP A 346 -11.82 -2.62 -9.47
N THR A 347 -10.58 -2.15 -9.67
CA THR A 347 -9.42 -2.67 -8.94
C THR A 347 -9.56 -2.49 -7.42
N LEU A 348 -10.26 -1.44 -6.97
CA LEU A 348 -10.54 -1.22 -5.54
C LEU A 348 -11.56 -2.19 -4.94
N PHE A 349 -12.29 -2.91 -5.79
CA PHE A 349 -13.35 -3.84 -5.39
C PHE A 349 -12.96 -5.30 -5.60
N LEU A 350 -11.67 -5.55 -5.83
CA LEU A 350 -11.03 -6.87 -5.68
C LEU A 350 -10.84 -7.18 -4.19
N ILE A 351 -11.96 -7.17 -3.45
CA ILE A 351 -12.04 -7.31 -2.01
C ILE A 351 -13.08 -8.39 -1.64
N PRO A 352 -12.89 -9.08 -0.51
CA PRO A 352 -13.79 -10.13 -0.04
C PRO A 352 -15.15 -9.56 0.41
N ALA A 353 -16.08 -10.47 0.70
CA ALA A 353 -17.30 -10.15 1.41
C ALA A 353 -16.98 -9.46 2.74
N PRO A 354 -17.59 -8.29 3.02
CA PRO A 354 -17.30 -7.52 4.22
C PRO A 354 -17.82 -8.22 5.47
N PRO A 355 -17.05 -8.21 6.58
CA PRO A 355 -17.59 -8.63 7.85
C PRO A 355 -18.58 -7.58 8.39
N PRO A 356 -19.62 -7.98 9.15
CA PRO A 356 -20.77 -7.10 9.47
C PRO A 356 -20.43 -5.80 10.20
N GLN A 357 -19.37 -5.78 11.00
CA GLN A 357 -18.96 -4.59 11.75
C GLN A 357 -18.50 -3.44 10.84
N LEU A 358 -18.11 -3.71 9.59
CA LEU A 358 -17.77 -2.67 8.63
C LEU A 358 -19.00 -1.96 8.06
N GLY A 359 -20.20 -2.55 8.16
CA GLY A 359 -21.44 -1.94 7.65
C GLY A 359 -21.83 -0.61 8.30
N LYS A 360 -21.26 -0.30 9.49
CA LYS A 360 -21.50 0.98 10.18
C LYS A 360 -20.60 2.12 9.69
N GLN A 361 -19.65 1.82 8.81
CA GLN A 361 -18.67 2.78 8.30
C GLN A 361 -18.98 3.16 6.86
N SER A 362 -18.46 4.29 6.42
CA SER A 362 -18.56 4.71 5.02
C SER A 362 -17.54 4.00 4.13
N TRP A 363 -17.79 3.93 2.82
CA TRP A 363 -16.84 3.41 1.83
C TRP A 363 -15.48 4.12 1.90
N SER A 364 -15.50 5.45 2.04
CA SER A 364 -14.28 6.25 2.15
C SER A 364 -13.47 5.88 3.38
N GLU A 365 -14.11 5.60 4.52
CA GLU A 365 -13.39 5.13 5.71
C GLU A 365 -12.80 3.73 5.49
N VAL A 366 -13.62 2.76 5.04
CA VAL A 366 -13.17 1.37 5.04
C VAL A 366 -12.09 1.07 4.01
N ILE A 367 -12.16 1.70 2.84
CA ILE A 367 -11.16 1.51 1.79
C ILE A 367 -9.89 2.28 2.15
N VAL A 368 -10.01 3.56 2.52
CA VAL A 368 -8.84 4.40 2.79
C VAL A 368 -8.07 3.92 4.01
N ASP A 369 -8.75 3.39 5.03
CA ASP A 369 -8.09 2.79 6.19
C ASP A 369 -7.56 1.38 5.96
N GLY A 370 -7.78 0.83 4.75
CA GLY A 370 -7.25 -0.45 4.34
C GLY A 370 -7.83 -1.61 5.13
N TYR A 371 -9.09 -1.54 5.55
CA TYR A 371 -9.70 -2.61 6.35
C TYR A 371 -9.84 -3.90 5.56
N PHE A 372 -9.94 -3.84 4.23
CA PHE A 372 -9.98 -5.02 3.37
C PHE A 372 -8.58 -5.51 3.00
N LEU A 373 -8.40 -6.82 3.03
CA LEU A 373 -7.25 -7.44 2.40
C LEU A 373 -7.45 -7.59 0.88
N PRO A 374 -6.41 -7.35 0.07
CA PRO A 374 -6.49 -7.46 -1.38
C PRO A 374 -6.71 -8.92 -1.81
N LEU A 375 -7.72 -9.17 -2.65
CA LEU A 375 -7.91 -10.49 -3.24
C LEU A 375 -7.00 -10.77 -4.43
N GLY A 376 -6.38 -9.74 -5.02
CA GLY A 376 -5.40 -9.91 -6.09
C GLY A 376 -4.17 -10.75 -5.71
N ILE A 377 -4.01 -11.15 -4.44
CA ILE A 377 -2.93 -12.05 -4.02
C ILE A 377 -3.24 -13.50 -4.37
N PHE A 378 -4.53 -13.82 -4.54
CA PHE A 378 -5.01 -15.17 -4.83
C PHE A 378 -5.07 -15.45 -6.33
N PHE A 379 -5.14 -14.41 -7.17
CA PHE A 379 -5.35 -14.56 -8.61
C PHE A 379 -5.02 -13.27 -9.35
N ASP A 380 -4.71 -13.43 -10.63
CA ASP A 380 -4.73 -12.34 -11.60
C ASP A 380 -6.17 -12.04 -12.05
N VAL A 381 -6.38 -10.83 -12.59
CA VAL A 381 -7.70 -10.37 -13.04
C VAL A 381 -7.61 -9.82 -14.46
N ASN A 382 -8.38 -10.43 -15.35
CA ASN A 382 -8.65 -9.91 -16.69
C ASN A 382 -10.06 -9.32 -16.69
N PHE A 383 -10.15 -8.01 -16.47
CA PHE A 383 -11.44 -7.32 -16.47
C PHE A 383 -12.12 -7.44 -17.84
N VAL A 384 -13.45 -7.61 -17.83
CA VAL A 384 -14.22 -7.58 -19.09
C VAL A 384 -14.25 -6.17 -19.67
N ASP A 385 -14.39 -6.07 -20.98
CA ASP A 385 -14.52 -4.79 -21.66
C ASP A 385 -15.82 -4.06 -21.26
N ASN A 386 -15.81 -2.73 -21.38
CA ASN A 386 -16.99 -1.87 -21.20
C ASN A 386 -17.67 -1.98 -19.83
N LEU A 387 -16.91 -2.24 -18.77
CA LEU A 387 -17.45 -2.21 -17.42
C LEU A 387 -18.15 -0.89 -17.09
N PRO A 388 -19.24 -0.92 -16.29
CA PRO A 388 -19.85 0.31 -15.81
C PRO A 388 -18.88 1.10 -14.94
N LEU A 389 -18.98 2.42 -14.96
CA LEU A 389 -18.09 3.31 -14.19
C LEU A 389 -18.53 3.39 -12.73
N LEU A 390 -17.54 3.49 -11.86
CA LEU A 390 -17.76 3.77 -10.45
C LEU A 390 -17.64 5.27 -10.19
N SER A 391 -18.59 5.81 -9.43
CA SER A 391 -18.59 7.20 -9.00
C SER A 391 -18.90 7.33 -7.51
N TRP A 392 -18.41 8.41 -6.92
CA TRP A 392 -18.62 8.74 -5.52
C TRP A 392 -19.16 10.16 -5.39
N SER A 393 -20.39 10.28 -4.88
CA SER A 393 -21.01 11.57 -4.60
C SER A 393 -21.93 11.46 -3.39
N SER A 394 -22.00 12.52 -2.58
CA SER A 394 -22.93 12.58 -1.42
C SER A 394 -22.87 11.36 -0.50
N ASN A 395 -21.67 10.79 -0.31
CA ASN A 395 -21.44 9.57 0.46
C ASN A 395 -22.10 8.29 -0.07
N VAL A 396 -22.38 8.25 -1.37
CA VAL A 396 -22.94 7.11 -2.08
C VAL A 396 -21.96 6.65 -3.15
N LEU A 397 -21.65 5.35 -3.14
CA LEU A 397 -20.97 4.67 -4.24
C LEU A 397 -22.02 4.28 -5.27
N ALA A 398 -21.88 4.77 -6.49
CA ALA A 398 -22.77 4.43 -7.59
C ALA A 398 -22.01 3.72 -8.70
N ILE A 399 -22.61 2.66 -9.22
CA ILE A 399 -22.25 1.99 -10.45
C ILE A 399 -23.13 2.62 -11.54
N GLY A 400 -22.54 3.30 -12.51
CA GLY A 400 -23.26 3.96 -13.61
C GLY A 400 -22.79 3.47 -14.97
N SER A 401 -23.62 3.61 -16.00
CA SER A 401 -23.23 3.32 -17.38
C SER A 401 -22.01 4.14 -17.82
N SER A 402 -21.07 3.50 -18.52
CA SER A 402 -19.92 4.14 -19.18
C SER A 402 -20.27 4.84 -20.49
N THR A 403 -21.38 4.45 -21.15
CA THR A 403 -21.70 4.82 -22.54
C THR A 403 -23.14 5.29 -22.75
N THR A 404 -23.82 5.77 -21.69
CA THR A 404 -25.28 6.01 -21.59
C THR A 404 -26.17 4.78 -21.81
N ALA A 405 -25.63 3.67 -22.34
CA ALA A 405 -26.31 2.39 -22.48
C ALA A 405 -26.39 1.64 -21.14
N PRO A 406 -27.54 1.04 -20.78
CA PRO A 406 -27.66 0.20 -19.59
C PRO A 406 -26.61 -0.92 -19.53
N PHE A 407 -26.18 -1.32 -18.33
CA PHE A 407 -25.25 -2.44 -18.12
C PHE A 407 -25.97 -3.67 -17.57
N PRO A 408 -25.53 -4.89 -17.91
CA PRO A 408 -26.18 -6.13 -17.48
C PRO A 408 -25.80 -6.54 -16.05
N VAL A 409 -26.79 -7.03 -15.32
CA VAL A 409 -26.65 -7.71 -14.03
C VAL A 409 -27.53 -8.95 -14.09
N PHE A 410 -27.02 -10.10 -13.66
CA PHE A 410 -27.75 -11.36 -13.77
C PHE A 410 -28.19 -11.92 -12.43
N SER A 411 -29.22 -12.76 -12.48
CA SER A 411 -29.69 -13.64 -11.41
C SER A 411 -29.49 -15.09 -11.83
N LEU A 412 -29.36 -15.98 -10.86
CA LEU A 412 -29.31 -17.42 -11.10
C LEU A 412 -30.74 -17.97 -11.20
N ASN A 413 -31.00 -18.80 -12.21
CA ASN A 413 -32.27 -19.52 -12.39
C ASN A 413 -32.21 -20.92 -11.77
N GLU A 414 -31.00 -21.49 -11.65
CA GLU A 414 -30.74 -22.81 -11.09
C GLU A 414 -29.49 -22.82 -10.20
N SER A 415 -29.25 -23.96 -9.56
CA SER A 415 -28.09 -24.17 -8.72
C SER A 415 -26.81 -24.28 -9.55
N VAL A 416 -25.79 -23.49 -9.19
CA VAL A 416 -24.51 -23.41 -9.93
C VAL A 416 -23.34 -23.61 -8.99
N TYR A 417 -22.13 -23.82 -9.52
CA TYR A 417 -20.93 -23.83 -8.69
C TYR A 417 -20.45 -22.41 -8.42
N ALA A 418 -20.06 -22.13 -7.18
CA ALA A 418 -19.49 -20.85 -6.81
C ALA A 418 -18.37 -21.00 -5.77
N ARG A 419 -17.41 -20.07 -5.80
CA ARG A 419 -16.39 -19.88 -4.77
C ARG A 419 -16.53 -18.48 -4.20
N ARG A 420 -16.47 -18.37 -2.87
CA ARG A 420 -16.59 -17.10 -2.15
C ARG A 420 -15.32 -16.76 -1.41
N TYR A 421 -15.12 -15.46 -1.22
CA TYR A 421 -14.03 -14.91 -0.45
C TYR A 421 -14.62 -14.13 0.72
N GLU A 422 -14.39 -14.59 1.95
CA GLU A 422 -15.03 -14.03 3.14
C GLU A 422 -13.98 -13.49 4.10
N GLN A 423 -14.01 -12.20 4.41
CA GLN A 423 -13.12 -11.65 5.42
C GLN A 423 -13.73 -11.79 6.81
N GLN A 424 -12.96 -12.37 7.72
CA GLN A 424 -13.33 -12.57 9.11
C GLN A 424 -13.18 -11.26 9.91
N GLN A 425 -13.75 -11.23 11.12
CA GLN A 425 -13.67 -10.05 11.98
C GLN A 425 -12.26 -9.70 12.42
N THR A 426 -11.43 -10.73 12.59
CA THR A 426 -10.01 -10.66 12.91
C THR A 426 -9.15 -10.27 11.70
N GLY A 427 -9.75 -10.23 10.50
CA GLY A 427 -9.17 -9.68 9.27
C GLY A 427 -8.61 -10.71 8.30
N GLU A 428 -8.64 -12.01 8.62
CA GLU A 428 -8.26 -13.10 7.72
C GLU A 428 -9.25 -13.22 6.57
N VAL A 429 -8.75 -13.59 5.38
CA VAL A 429 -9.60 -13.94 4.24
C VAL A 429 -9.71 -15.44 4.13
N PHE A 430 -10.95 -15.92 4.10
CA PHE A 430 -11.28 -17.32 3.89
C PHE A 430 -11.71 -17.48 2.43
N VAL A 431 -10.96 -18.30 1.71
CA VAL A 431 -11.36 -18.83 0.39
C VAL A 431 -12.26 -20.04 0.65
N VAL A 432 -13.57 -19.83 0.55
CA VAL A 432 -14.58 -20.87 0.75
C VAL A 432 -14.54 -21.80 -0.46
N GLY A 433 -14.44 -23.10 -0.22
CA GLY A 433 -14.38 -24.13 -1.26
C GLY A 433 -15.50 -24.01 -2.29
N VAL A 434 -15.24 -24.49 -3.50
CA VAL A 434 -16.24 -24.49 -4.58
C VAL A 434 -17.44 -25.32 -4.15
N SER A 435 -18.58 -24.67 -3.99
CA SER A 435 -19.82 -25.29 -3.51
C SER A 435 -20.99 -24.93 -4.41
N VAL A 436 -22.09 -25.67 -4.26
CA VAL A 436 -23.34 -25.35 -4.96
C VAL A 436 -23.95 -24.09 -4.33
N ALA A 437 -24.10 -23.03 -5.12
CA ALA A 437 -24.87 -21.84 -4.80
C ALA A 437 -26.30 -21.99 -5.35
N VAL A 438 -27.30 -21.73 -4.51
CA VAL A 438 -28.71 -21.84 -4.87
C VAL A 438 -29.25 -20.48 -5.34
N PRO A 439 -30.18 -20.44 -6.33
CA PRO A 439 -30.88 -19.23 -6.70
C PRO A 439 -31.48 -18.50 -5.50
N SER A 440 -31.20 -17.20 -5.41
CA SER A 440 -31.80 -16.33 -4.41
C SER A 440 -32.38 -15.09 -5.08
N PRO A 441 -33.64 -14.73 -4.83
CA PRO A 441 -34.24 -13.51 -5.38
C PRO A 441 -33.57 -12.24 -4.83
N LYS A 442 -32.82 -12.35 -3.73
CA LYS A 442 -32.06 -11.26 -3.14
C LYS A 442 -30.68 -11.10 -3.75
N ALA A 443 -30.20 -12.06 -4.55
CA ALA A 443 -28.84 -12.05 -5.10
C ALA A 443 -28.83 -11.65 -6.57
N LYS A 444 -27.94 -10.72 -6.88
CA LYS A 444 -27.67 -10.20 -8.22
C LYS A 444 -26.17 -10.18 -8.44
N TYR A 445 -25.73 -10.42 -9.66
CA TYR A 445 -24.32 -10.60 -9.98
C TYR A 445 -23.93 -9.71 -11.15
N LEU A 446 -22.92 -8.86 -10.91
CA LEU A 446 -22.30 -8.05 -11.95
C LEU A 446 -20.98 -8.72 -12.35
N GLN A 447 -20.90 -9.23 -13.58
CA GLN A 447 -19.64 -9.79 -14.09
C GLN A 447 -18.61 -8.66 -14.23
N VAL A 448 -17.44 -8.87 -13.62
CA VAL A 448 -16.31 -7.94 -13.69
C VAL A 448 -15.11 -8.51 -14.42
N ALA A 449 -14.95 -9.83 -14.45
CA ALA A 449 -13.83 -10.48 -15.12
C ALA A 449 -14.24 -11.87 -15.63
N ASP A 450 -13.51 -12.35 -16.64
CA ASP A 450 -13.62 -13.73 -17.11
C ASP A 450 -12.80 -14.66 -16.22
N LEU A 451 -13.28 -15.91 -16.08
CA LEU A 451 -12.63 -16.96 -15.31
C LEU A 451 -12.55 -18.24 -16.15
N GLU A 452 -11.53 -19.05 -15.88
CA GLU A 452 -11.38 -20.34 -16.55
C GLU A 452 -12.61 -21.24 -16.38
N SER A 453 -12.91 -22.00 -17.43
CA SER A 453 -14.02 -22.93 -17.44
C SER A 453 -13.74 -24.11 -16.50
N ARG A 454 -14.78 -24.58 -15.81
CA ARG A 454 -14.72 -25.77 -14.95
C ARG A 454 -15.69 -26.81 -15.48
N ASN A 455 -15.22 -28.02 -15.77
CA ASN A 455 -16.04 -29.08 -16.36
C ASN A 455 -16.81 -28.63 -17.62
N ASN A 456 -16.16 -27.84 -18.48
CA ASN A 456 -16.74 -27.19 -19.67
C ASN A 456 -17.84 -26.15 -19.39
N ILE A 457 -18.05 -25.75 -18.13
CA ILE A 457 -18.94 -24.66 -17.76
C ILE A 457 -18.13 -23.36 -17.70
N PRO A 458 -18.52 -22.30 -18.43
CA PRO A 458 -17.83 -21.01 -18.39
C PRO A 458 -17.77 -20.42 -16.98
N GLY A 459 -16.60 -19.89 -16.61
CA GLY A 459 -16.40 -19.18 -15.36
C GLY A 459 -16.61 -17.68 -15.54
N LYS A 460 -17.28 -17.05 -14.57
CA LYS A 460 -17.45 -15.61 -14.46
C LYS A 460 -17.03 -15.17 -13.06
N ARG A 461 -16.22 -14.11 -12.97
CA ARG A 461 -15.92 -13.45 -11.70
C ARG A 461 -16.81 -12.23 -11.56
N CYS A 462 -17.54 -12.17 -10.46
CA CYS A 462 -18.63 -11.23 -10.26
C CYS A 462 -18.51 -10.47 -8.95
N ILE A 463 -19.10 -9.27 -8.93
CA ILE A 463 -19.47 -8.60 -7.69
C ILE A 463 -20.88 -9.05 -7.32
N LEU A 464 -21.01 -9.62 -6.11
CA LEU A 464 -22.30 -9.96 -5.54
C LEU A 464 -22.99 -8.69 -5.02
N ILE A 465 -24.23 -8.48 -5.43
CA ILE A 465 -25.11 -7.42 -4.96
C ILE A 465 -26.29 -8.08 -4.26
N THR A 466 -26.51 -7.76 -2.98
CA THR A 466 -27.63 -8.31 -2.19
C THR A 466 -28.72 -7.27 -1.95
N ASP A 467 -29.97 -7.75 -1.82
CA ASP A 467 -31.16 -6.96 -1.49
C ASP A 467 -31.41 -5.74 -2.40
N LEU A 468 -31.06 -5.87 -3.68
CA LEU A 468 -31.22 -4.82 -4.69
C LEU A 468 -32.71 -4.43 -4.85
N ARG A 469 -33.07 -3.23 -4.38
CA ARG A 469 -34.42 -2.66 -4.47
C ARG A 469 -34.34 -1.19 -4.84
N ASN A 470 -35.16 -0.75 -5.80
CA ASN A 470 -35.18 0.63 -6.27
C ASN A 470 -33.76 1.15 -6.64
N LYS A 471 -32.98 0.33 -7.36
CA LYS A 471 -31.58 0.61 -7.75
C LYS A 471 -30.61 0.81 -6.56
N LYS A 472 -30.95 0.34 -5.35
CA LYS A 472 -30.08 0.36 -4.16
C LYS A 472 -29.86 -1.04 -3.63
N GLY A 473 -28.60 -1.42 -3.41
CA GLY A 473 -28.24 -2.75 -2.89
C GLY A 473 -27.01 -2.71 -1.99
N PHE A 474 -26.64 -3.88 -1.47
CA PHE A 474 -25.45 -4.04 -0.64
C PHE A 474 -24.35 -4.80 -1.37
N PHE A 475 -23.11 -4.42 -1.12
CA PHE A 475 -21.94 -5.12 -1.62
C PHE A 475 -21.72 -6.42 -0.84
N GLY A 476 -21.80 -7.55 -1.54
CA GLY A 476 -21.62 -8.89 -1.01
C GLY A 476 -20.22 -9.47 -1.20
N GLY A 477 -19.27 -8.71 -1.75
CA GLY A 477 -17.93 -9.19 -2.07
C GLY A 477 -17.77 -9.73 -3.49
N LEU A 478 -16.53 -10.05 -3.83
CA LEU A 478 -16.20 -10.79 -5.04
C LEU A 478 -16.61 -12.27 -4.90
N VAL A 479 -17.16 -12.84 -5.97
CA VAL A 479 -17.56 -14.25 -6.06
C VAL A 479 -17.19 -14.79 -7.43
N ASP A 480 -16.66 -16.01 -7.48
CA ASP A 480 -16.44 -16.74 -8.73
C ASP A 480 -17.63 -17.68 -8.96
N ILE A 481 -18.19 -17.70 -10.17
CA ILE A 481 -19.39 -18.46 -10.55
C ILE A 481 -19.12 -19.23 -11.83
N TRP A 482 -19.50 -20.51 -11.85
CA TRP A 482 -19.51 -21.32 -13.08
C TRP A 482 -20.96 -21.64 -13.44
N ALA A 483 -21.47 -20.93 -14.45
CA ALA A 483 -22.85 -20.99 -14.91
C ALA A 483 -22.89 -20.83 -16.43
N ASP A 484 -23.77 -21.55 -17.11
CA ASP A 484 -24.03 -21.33 -18.53
C ASP A 484 -25.11 -20.26 -18.74
N GLU A 485 -25.32 -19.86 -20.00
CA GLU A 485 -26.29 -18.81 -20.36
C GLU A 485 -27.75 -19.24 -20.11
N THR A 486 -28.02 -20.54 -19.96
CA THR A 486 -29.36 -21.05 -19.60
C THR A 486 -29.61 -21.01 -18.09
N SER A 487 -28.54 -21.09 -17.29
CA SER A 487 -28.57 -21.00 -15.84
C SER A 487 -28.83 -19.59 -15.30
N ILE A 488 -28.80 -18.56 -16.15
CA ILE A 488 -28.87 -17.16 -15.74
C ILE A 488 -30.01 -16.38 -16.40
N SER A 489 -30.51 -15.36 -15.71
CA SER A 489 -31.42 -14.37 -16.28
C SER A 489 -30.81 -12.97 -16.12
N THR A 490 -30.78 -12.21 -17.19
CA THR A 490 -30.12 -10.89 -17.22
C THR A 490 -31.15 -9.77 -17.17
N GLU A 491 -30.85 -8.76 -16.34
CA GLU A 491 -31.58 -7.51 -16.21
C GLU A 491 -30.58 -6.36 -16.47
N THR A 492 -31.06 -5.25 -17.01
CA THR A 492 -30.20 -4.11 -17.33
C THR A 492 -30.47 -2.91 -16.43
N PHE A 493 -29.41 -2.24 -15.99
CA PHE A 493 -29.49 -1.08 -15.11
C PHE A 493 -28.72 0.10 -15.70
N ASP A 494 -29.24 1.32 -15.54
CA ASP A 494 -28.49 2.54 -15.87
C ASP A 494 -27.57 2.93 -14.71
N GLU A 495 -28.02 2.65 -13.49
CA GLU A 495 -27.37 3.01 -12.24
C GLU A 495 -27.76 2.04 -11.12
N ILE A 496 -26.80 1.71 -10.25
CA ILE A 496 -27.01 1.03 -8.96
C ILE A 496 -26.20 1.74 -7.89
N ALA A 497 -26.84 2.14 -6.78
CA ALA A 497 -26.16 2.59 -5.58
C ALA A 497 -25.81 1.41 -4.66
N LEU A 498 -24.56 1.35 -4.21
CA LEU A 498 -24.03 0.30 -3.36
C LEU A 498 -23.66 0.80 -1.96
N SER A 499 -24.11 0.08 -0.94
CA SER A 499 -23.75 0.29 0.46
C SER A 499 -23.05 -0.93 1.05
N LEU A 500 -22.38 -0.75 2.19
CA LEU A 500 -21.85 -1.86 2.98
C LEU A 500 -22.98 -2.49 3.81
N PRO A 501 -23.00 -3.83 3.98
CA PRO A 501 -24.06 -4.50 4.72
C PRO A 501 -23.89 -4.32 6.24
N GLU A 502 -24.93 -3.85 6.93
CA GLU A 502 -24.94 -3.69 8.40
C GLU A 502 -25.11 -5.00 9.18
N LYS A 503 -25.53 -6.08 8.51
CA LYS A 503 -25.73 -7.41 9.09
C LYS A 503 -25.17 -8.47 8.12
N ALA A 504 -24.61 -9.54 8.68
CA ALA A 504 -24.33 -10.74 7.88
C ALA A 504 -25.66 -11.36 7.48
N GLU A 505 -26.14 -11.06 6.28
CA GLU A 505 -27.10 -11.96 5.65
C GLU A 505 -26.29 -13.11 5.05
N ARG A 506 -26.32 -14.28 5.69
CA ARG A 506 -25.97 -15.52 5.01
C ARG A 506 -27.05 -15.73 3.96
N VAL A 507 -26.78 -15.33 2.73
CA VAL A 507 -27.59 -15.77 1.59
C VAL A 507 -27.26 -17.26 1.44
N ILE A 508 -28.19 -18.08 1.94
CA ILE A 508 -28.13 -19.56 2.01
C ILE A 508 -28.18 -20.13 0.59
#